data_AF-A0AAI9NEP5-F1
#
_entry.id   AF-A0AAI9NEP5-F1
#
_cell.length_a   1.000
_cell.length_b   1.000
_cell.length_c   1.000
_cell.angle_alpha   90.00
_cell.angle_beta   90.00
_cell.angle_gamma   90.00
#
_symmetry.space_group_name_H-M   'P 1'
#
loop_
_entity.id
_entity.type
_entity.pdbx_description
1 polymer ?
#
loop_
_entity_poly.entity_id
_entity_poly.type
_entity_poly.pdbx_seq_one_letter_code
_entity_poly.pdbx_strand_id
1 'polypeptide(L)' 'MGILTVTGDEIEQVTRKKRRQAQAKVLKALGIRLQIRPDGTLLVFRTSLGIPH' A
#
# COMPACT_ATOMS: atom_id res chain seq x y z
N MET A 1 6.14 -5.60 17.76
CA MET A 1 5.23 -6.56 17.09
C MET A 1 4.94 -6.01 15.71
N GLY A 2 5.70 -6.43 14.69
CA GLY A 2 5.68 -5.82 13.35
C GLY A 2 4.38 -6.14 12.61
N ILE A 3 3.64 -5.11 12.23
CA ILE A 3 2.38 -5.24 11.50
C ILE A 3 2.74 -5.70 10.08
N LEU A 4 2.23 -6.85 9.63
CA LEU A 4 2.58 -7.46 8.32
C LEU A 4 2.18 -6.58 7.10
N THR A 5 1.30 -5.60 7.33
CA THR A 5 0.71 -4.73 6.32
C THR A 5 1.16 -3.29 6.52
N VAL A 6 1.47 -2.59 5.43
CA VAL A 6 1.76 -1.15 5.49
C VAL A 6 0.53 -0.34 5.84
N THR A 7 0.75 0.75 6.58
CA THR A 7 -0.29 1.72 6.91
C THR A 7 -0.56 2.64 5.72
N GLY A 8 -1.66 3.41 5.79
CA GLY A 8 -1.97 4.41 4.77
C GLY A 8 -0.88 5.47 4.60
N ASP A 9 -0.17 5.81 5.69
CA ASP A 9 0.94 6.77 5.69
C ASP A 9 2.15 6.22 4.94
N GLU A 10 2.53 4.96 5.19
CA GLU A 10 3.61 4.29 4.44
C GLU A 10 3.26 4.15 2.95
N ILE A 11 2.00 3.85 2.63
CA ILE A 11 1.52 3.82 1.24
C ILE A 11 1.62 5.22 0.60
N GLU A 12 1.29 6.28 1.33
CA GLU A 12 1.46 7.65 0.86
C GLU A 12 2.93 7.98 0.59
N GLN A 13 3.85 7.59 1.46
CA GLN A 13 5.28 7.81 1.27
C GLN A 13 5.82 7.10 0.02
N VAL A 14 5.44 5.84 -0.20
CA VAL A 14 5.90 5.06 -1.36
C VAL A 14 5.29 5.59 -2.66
N THR A 15 4.00 5.90 -2.66
CA THR A 15 3.30 6.33 -3.88
C THR A 15 3.42 7.82 -4.15
N ARG A 16 3.81 8.63 -3.16
CA ARG A 16 3.75 10.11 -3.14
C ARG A 16 2.36 10.66 -3.49
N LYS A 17 1.31 9.91 -3.19
CA LYS A 17 -0.09 10.27 -3.47
C LYS A 17 -0.92 10.11 -2.20
N LYS A 18 -1.85 11.06 -1.97
CA LYS A 18 -2.85 11.00 -0.90
C LYS A 18 -4.16 10.31 -1.27
N ARG A 19 -4.52 10.35 -2.56
CA ARG A 19 -5.81 9.80 -3.03
C ARG A 19 -5.68 8.28 -3.20
N ARG A 20 -6.50 7.51 -2.48
CA ARG A 20 -6.49 6.02 -2.49
C ARG A 20 -6.56 5.42 -3.91
N GLN A 21 -7.37 5.98 -4.81
CA GLN A 21 -7.40 5.51 -6.20
C GLN A 21 -6.09 5.75 -6.96
N ALA A 22 -5.44 6.90 -6.74
CA ALA A 22 -4.15 7.19 -7.36
C ALA A 22 -3.04 6.30 -6.79
N GLN A 23 -3.05 6.08 -5.47
CA GLN A 23 -2.15 5.12 -4.80
C GLN A 23 -2.31 3.71 -5.40
N ALA A 24 -3.55 3.23 -5.57
CA ALA A 24 -3.82 1.92 -6.16
C ALA A 24 -3.32 1.80 -7.60
N LYS A 25 -3.43 2.86 -8.42
CA LYS A 25 -2.88 2.88 -9.78
C LYS A 25 -1.36 2.76 -9.78
N VAL A 26 -0.67 3.49 -8.89
CA VAL A 26 0.79 3.42 -8.75
C VAL A 26 1.22 2.03 -8.32
N LEU A 27 0.60 1.47 -7.27
CA LEU A 27 0.90 0.13 -6.78
C LEU A 27 0.69 -0.95 -7.85
N LYS A 28 -0.39 -0.87 -8.63
CA LYS A 28 -0.61 -1.75 -9.78
C LYS A 28 0.47 -1.60 -10.86
N ALA A 29 0.87 -0.37 -11.18
CA ALA A 29 1.93 -0.11 -12.16
C ALA A 29 3.30 -0.64 -11.70
N LEU A 30 3.54 -0.67 -10.39
CA LEU A 30 4.74 -1.26 -9.77
C LEU A 30 4.67 -2.80 -9.64
N GLY A 31 3.57 -3.44 -10.07
CA GLY A 31 3.38 -4.89 -9.92
C GLY A 31 3.13 -5.34 -8.47
N ILE A 32 2.80 -4.40 -7.59
CA ILE A 32 2.62 -4.65 -6.16
C ILE A 32 1.21 -5.16 -5.91
N ARG A 33 1.09 -6.35 -5.31
CA ARG A 33 -0.20 -6.90 -4.90
C ARG A 33 -0.82 -6.04 -3.80
N LEU A 34 -2.06 -5.64 -4.02
CA LEU A 34 -2.88 -4.87 -3.09
C LEU A 34 -4.27 -5.48 -2.99
N GLN A 35 -4.90 -5.30 -1.84
CA GLN A 35 -6.30 -5.62 -1.60
C GLN A 35 -7.04 -4.35 -1.17
N ILE A 36 -8.25 -4.14 -1.68
CA ILE A 36 -9.10 -3.01 -1.30
C ILE A 36 -10.10 -3.51 -0.26
N ARG A 37 -10.11 -2.93 0.94
CA ARG A 37 -11.12 -3.24 1.97
C ARG A 37 -12.49 -2.66 1.60
N PRO A 38 -13.59 -3.13 2.19
CA PRO A 38 -14.94 -2.56 1.97
C PRO A 38 -15.01 -1.05 2.27
N ASP A 39 -14.23 -0.59 3.25
CA ASP A 39 -14.08 0.83 3.61
C ASP A 39 -13.25 1.64 2.59
N GLY A 40 -12.79 1.01 1.51
CA GLY A 40 -11.97 1.63 0.46
C GLY A 40 -10.50 1.83 0.82
N THR A 41 -10.07 1.38 2.00
CA THR A 41 -8.67 1.43 2.44
C THR A 41 -7.82 0.41 1.67
N LEU A 42 -6.58 0.76 1.36
CA LEU A 42 -5.62 -0.11 0.68
C LEU A 42 -4.86 -0.97 1.68
N LEU A 43 -4.83 -2.27 1.44
CA LEU A 43 -4.08 -3.24 2.21
C LEU A 43 -2.96 -3.77 1.31
N VAL A 44 -1.73 -3.51 1.71
CA VAL A 44 -0.52 -3.91 0.98
C VAL A 44 0.41 -4.60 1.97
N PHE A 45 1.03 -5.70 1.56
CA PHE A 45 2.00 -6.40 2.41
C PHE A 45 3.36 -5.70 2.37
N ARG A 46 4.02 -5.58 3.52
CA ARG A 46 5.35 -4.96 3.64
C ARG A 46 6.40 -5.64 2.75
N THR A 47 6.36 -6.97 2.65
CA THR A 47 7.23 -7.75 1.76
C THR A 47 7.13 -7.33 0.30
N SER A 48 5.92 -6.99 -0.17
CA SER A 48 5.72 -6.55 -1.55
C SER A 48 6.31 -5.16 -1.84
N LEU A 49 6.62 -4.39 -0.80
CA LEU A 49 7.24 -3.06 -0.88
C LEU A 49 8.74 -3.10 -0.55
N GLY A 50 9.29 -4.27 -0.21
CA GLY A 50 10.68 -4.41 0.24
C GLY A 50 10.95 -3.78 1.62
N ILE A 51 9.91 -3.54 2.41
CA ILE A 51 10.04 -2.98 3.77
C ILE A 51 10.25 -4.15 4.74
N PRO A 52 11.38 -4.22 5.48
CA PRO A 52 11.63 -5.29 6.44
C PRO A 52 10.65 -5.27 7.63
N HIS A 53 10.52 -6.43 8.29
CA HIS A 53 9.62 -6.67 9.43
C HIS A 53 10.07 -5.95 10.70
#